data_AF-A0A8X6JMT2-F1
#
_entry.id   AF-A0A8X6JMT2-F1
#
_cell.length_a   1.000
_cell.length_b   1.000
_cell.length_c   1.000
_cell.angle_alpha   90.00
_cell.angle_beta   90.00
_cell.angle_gamma   90.00
#
_symmetry.space_group_name_H-M   'P 1'
#
loop_
_entity.id
_entity.type
_entity.pdbx_description
1 polymer ?
#
loop_
_entity_poly.entity_id
_entity_poly.type
_entity_poly.pdbx_seq_one_letter_code
_entity_poly.pdbx_strand_id
1 'polypeptide(L)'
;MEIGIIKPNISEELAVDLARRLYGLEVIEMKKMVSFDDQNFHIKVAKEHHNPYISQLSEDGYTLKITNAIRSAMEGNFDSIHSALLHLNKKGIRAPLPIQNLEGKTWKLEKVPLLNEEVNISGPKLCGVHLLTFIPGVPVSTVEYTTDVLYQWGFLLAKFHNAVQ
;
A
#
# COMPACT_ATOMS: atom_id res chain seq x y z
N MET A 1 14.09 -6.96 -23.82
CA MET A 1 13.30 -7.34 -22.63
C MET A 1 11.90 -6.82 -22.90
N GLU A 2 10.96 -7.68 -23.26
CA GLU A 2 9.57 -7.24 -23.40
C GLU A 2 9.13 -6.75 -22.02
N ILE A 3 8.85 -5.44 -21.91
CA ILE A 3 8.22 -4.88 -20.72
C ILE A 3 6.76 -5.33 -20.82
N GLY A 4 6.52 -6.59 -20.44
CA GLY A 4 5.19 -7.13 -20.38
C GLY A 4 4.33 -6.25 -19.49
N ILE A 5 3.05 -6.17 -19.83
CA ILE A 5 2.05 -5.49 -19.00
C ILE A 5 2.10 -6.08 -17.59
N ILE A 6 2.40 -5.22 -16.59
CA ILE A 6 2.61 -5.63 -15.20
C ILE A 6 1.73 -4.87 -14.21
N LYS A 7 1.20 -3.72 -14.62
CA LYS A 7 0.45 -2.81 -13.76
C LYS A 7 -0.98 -3.31 -13.60
N PRO A 8 -1.48 -3.46 -12.38
CA PRO A 8 -2.88 -3.84 -12.16
C PRO A 8 -3.83 -2.73 -12.65
N ASN A 9 -5.02 -3.13 -13.10
CA ASN A 9 -6.10 -2.26 -13.57
C ASN A 9 -7.37 -2.44 -12.74
N ILE A 10 -7.28 -2.05 -11.49
CA ILE A 10 -8.32 -2.19 -10.50
C ILE A 10 -9.35 -1.06 -10.69
N SER A 11 -10.61 -1.44 -10.88
CA SER A 11 -11.75 -0.53 -10.79
C SER A 11 -12.01 -0.15 -9.33
N GLU A 12 -12.73 0.95 -9.11
CA GLU A 12 -13.14 1.35 -7.77
C GLU A 12 -14.02 0.29 -7.10
N GLU A 13 -14.95 -0.31 -7.84
CA GLU A 13 -15.78 -1.42 -7.36
C GLU A 13 -14.94 -2.62 -6.89
N LEU A 14 -13.91 -2.99 -7.66
CA LEU A 14 -13.01 -4.08 -7.29
C LEU A 14 -12.14 -3.71 -6.07
N ALA A 15 -11.72 -2.45 -5.95
CA ALA A 15 -10.98 -1.99 -4.77
C ALA A 15 -11.83 -2.06 -3.49
N VAL A 16 -13.10 -1.67 -3.57
CA VAL A 16 -14.08 -1.80 -2.46
C VAL A 16 -14.29 -3.28 -2.13
N ASP A 17 -14.47 -4.14 -3.13
CA ASP A 17 -14.60 -5.58 -2.90
C ASP A 17 -13.37 -6.18 -2.21
N LEU A 18 -12.16 -5.82 -2.65
CA LEU A 18 -10.92 -6.28 -2.04
C LEU A 18 -10.80 -5.84 -0.58
N ALA A 19 -11.12 -4.58 -0.26
CA ALA A 19 -11.10 -4.09 1.12
C ALA A 19 -12.09 -4.87 2.00
N ARG A 20 -13.31 -5.10 1.51
CA ARG A 20 -14.35 -5.82 2.23
C ARG A 20 -14.04 -7.30 2.40
N ARG A 21 -13.71 -8.01 1.31
CA ARG A 21 -13.51 -9.46 1.31
C ARG A 21 -12.21 -9.88 1.98
N LEU A 22 -11.14 -9.10 1.84
CA LEU A 22 -9.84 -9.45 2.43
C LEU A 22 -9.67 -8.90 3.84
N TYR A 23 -10.18 -7.71 4.12
CA TYR A 23 -9.95 -7.02 5.38
C TYR A 23 -11.20 -6.85 6.23
N GLY A 24 -12.40 -7.21 5.76
CA GLY A 24 -13.64 -7.02 6.52
C GLY A 24 -13.98 -5.56 6.77
N LEU A 25 -13.50 -4.65 5.90
CA LEU A 25 -13.67 -3.20 6.01
C LEU A 25 -14.69 -2.70 5.00
N GLU A 26 -15.62 -1.86 5.46
CA GLU A 26 -16.56 -1.16 4.59
C GLU A 26 -15.99 0.21 4.19
N VAL A 27 -15.82 0.47 2.90
CA VAL A 27 -15.23 1.71 2.38
C VAL A 27 -16.30 2.80 2.27
N ILE A 28 -16.07 3.94 2.92
CA ILE A 28 -16.98 5.10 2.91
C ILE A 28 -16.48 6.25 2.02
N GLU A 29 -15.17 6.33 1.80
CA GLU A 29 -14.54 7.33 0.94
C GLU A 29 -13.32 6.68 0.29
N MET A 30 -13.08 6.98 -0.98
CA MET A 30 -11.93 6.47 -1.71
C MET A 30 -11.36 7.51 -2.66
N LYS A 31 -10.04 7.54 -2.75
CA LYS A 31 -9.29 8.34 -3.72
C LYS A 31 -8.21 7.48 -4.37
N LYS A 32 -8.29 7.30 -5.69
CA LYS A 32 -7.20 6.70 -6.47
C LYS A 32 -5.97 7.60 -6.41
N MET A 33 -4.82 7.03 -6.08
CA MET A 33 -3.57 7.77 -5.94
C MET A 33 -2.69 7.63 -7.19
N VAL A 34 -1.88 8.65 -7.46
CA VAL A 34 -0.84 8.61 -8.49
C VAL A 34 0.09 7.43 -8.19
N SER A 35 0.31 6.58 -9.18
CA SER A 35 1.05 5.34 -9.05
C SER A 35 1.71 4.99 -10.37
N PHE A 36 2.94 4.46 -10.31
CA PHE A 36 3.74 4.12 -11.49
C PHE A 36 3.39 2.72 -12.00
N ASP A 37 4.04 1.67 -11.48
CA ASP A 37 3.75 0.28 -11.89
C ASP A 37 2.74 -0.42 -10.97
N ASP A 38 2.52 0.09 -9.76
CA ASP A 38 1.52 -0.41 -8.82
C ASP A 38 0.19 0.33 -9.00
N GLN A 39 -0.84 -0.04 -8.25
CA GLN A 39 -2.04 0.79 -8.09
C GLN A 39 -2.38 0.95 -6.61
N ASN A 40 -2.60 2.21 -6.21
CA ASN A 40 -2.84 2.56 -4.82
C ASN A 40 -4.15 3.35 -4.69
N PHE A 41 -4.89 3.09 -3.63
CA PHE A 41 -6.09 3.83 -3.24
C PHE A 41 -5.94 4.28 -1.79
N HIS A 42 -6.21 5.54 -1.52
CA HIS A 42 -6.47 6.01 -0.16
C HIS A 42 -7.94 5.75 0.14
N ILE A 43 -8.22 5.02 1.22
CA ILE A 43 -9.58 4.67 1.64
C ILE A 43 -9.83 5.11 3.08
N LYS A 44 -11.03 5.62 3.34
CA LYS A 44 -11.62 5.74 4.67
C LYS A 44 -12.68 4.68 4.83
N VAL A 45 -12.83 4.17 6.04
CA VAL A 45 -13.70 3.02 6.32
C VAL A 45 -14.69 3.35 7.43
N ALA A 46 -15.82 2.63 7.45
CA ALA A 46 -16.79 2.73 8.51
C ALA A 46 -16.19 2.36 9.87
N LYS A 47 -16.79 2.86 10.97
CA LYS A 47 -16.34 2.55 12.33
C LYS A 47 -16.50 1.07 12.68
N GLU A 48 -17.59 0.47 12.21
CA GLU A 48 -17.86 -0.95 12.39
C GLU A 48 -17.13 -1.76 11.33
N HIS A 49 -16.45 -2.83 11.74
CA HIS A 49 -15.74 -3.74 10.85
C HIS A 49 -15.72 -5.17 11.40
N HIS A 50 -15.40 -6.11 10.51
CA HIS A 50 -15.34 -7.54 10.84
C HIS A 50 -13.92 -8.09 11.03
N ASN A 51 -12.90 -7.23 10.96
CA ASN A 51 -11.51 -7.64 11.13
C ASN A 51 -11.13 -7.84 12.60
N PRO A 52 -10.81 -9.06 13.06
CA PRO A 52 -10.43 -9.31 14.45
C PRO A 52 -9.01 -8.81 14.78
N TYR A 53 -8.18 -8.49 13.78
CA TYR A 53 -6.81 -8.03 13.96
C TYR A 53 -6.68 -6.51 14.02
N ILE A 54 -7.78 -5.78 13.82
CA ILE A 54 -7.82 -4.32 13.94
C ILE A 54 -8.43 -3.97 15.29
N SER A 55 -7.60 -3.55 16.24
CA SER A 55 -8.07 -3.07 17.55
C SER A 55 -8.50 -1.61 17.52
N GLN A 56 -7.87 -0.81 16.66
CA GLN A 56 -8.15 0.61 16.49
C GLN A 56 -8.02 0.97 15.00
N LEU A 57 -9.03 1.68 14.50
CA LEU A 57 -9.00 2.21 13.13
C LEU A 57 -7.98 3.34 13.01
N SER A 58 -7.31 3.39 11.86
CA SER A 58 -6.44 4.51 11.49
C SER A 58 -7.31 5.74 11.21
N GLU A 59 -7.13 6.81 12.00
CA GLU A 59 -7.87 8.07 11.85
C GLU A 59 -7.71 8.65 10.43
N ASP A 60 -6.50 8.55 9.89
CA ASP A 60 -6.15 9.02 8.55
C ASP A 60 -6.58 8.06 7.43
N GLY A 61 -7.16 6.90 7.78
CA GLY A 61 -7.54 5.85 6.84
C GLY A 61 -6.35 4.99 6.43
N TYR A 62 -6.48 4.36 5.27
CA TYR A 62 -5.56 3.32 4.81
C TYR A 62 -5.17 3.51 3.34
N THR A 63 -4.00 2.99 2.98
CA THR A 63 -3.61 2.76 1.59
C THR A 63 -3.90 1.31 1.24
N LEU A 64 -4.90 1.07 0.38
CA LEU A 64 -5.05 -0.21 -0.30
C LEU A 64 -4.11 -0.22 -1.50
N LYS A 65 -3.10 -1.08 -1.46
CA LYS A 65 -2.10 -1.20 -2.51
C LYS A 65 -2.22 -2.54 -3.22
N ILE A 66 -2.12 -2.48 -4.54
CA ILE A 66 -2.01 -3.63 -5.42
C ILE A 66 -0.66 -3.52 -6.11
N THR A 67 0.26 -4.39 -5.72
CA THR A 67 1.63 -4.43 -6.23
C THR A 67 1.66 -5.10 -7.60
N ASN A 68 2.48 -4.58 -8.51
CA ASN A 68 2.62 -5.11 -9.87
C ASN A 68 2.98 -6.61 -9.91
N ALA A 69 2.65 -7.27 -11.02
CA ALA A 69 2.77 -8.72 -11.15
C ALA A 69 4.22 -9.24 -10.97
N ILE A 70 5.23 -8.51 -11.46
CA ILE A 70 6.65 -8.91 -11.32
C ILE A 70 7.08 -8.89 -9.85
N ARG A 71 6.82 -7.77 -9.14
CA ARG A 71 7.19 -7.66 -7.72
C ARG A 71 6.37 -8.59 -6.83
N SER A 72 5.16 -8.93 -7.26
CA SER A 72 4.30 -9.88 -6.55
C SER A 72 4.81 -11.33 -6.64
N ALA A 73 5.53 -11.66 -7.71
CA ALA A 73 6.14 -12.97 -7.90
C ALA A 73 7.49 -13.14 -7.18
N MET A 74 8.05 -12.07 -6.60
CA MET A 74 9.31 -12.13 -5.85
C MET A 74 9.07 -12.72 -4.45
N GLU A 75 9.63 -13.89 -4.21
CA GLU A 75 9.52 -14.57 -2.91
C GLU A 75 10.06 -13.71 -1.77
N GLY A 76 9.35 -13.67 -0.64
CA GLY A 76 9.74 -12.94 0.57
C GLY A 76 9.71 -11.40 0.46
N ASN A 77 9.39 -10.83 -0.70
CA ASN A 77 9.42 -9.38 -0.92
C ASN A 77 8.46 -8.63 0.03
N PHE A 78 7.21 -9.09 0.16
CA PHE A 78 6.23 -8.47 1.05
C PHE A 78 6.63 -8.58 2.52
N ASP A 79 7.00 -9.79 2.97
CA ASP A 79 7.38 -10.02 4.36
C ASP A 79 8.60 -9.20 4.76
N SER A 80 9.58 -9.09 3.86
CA SER A 80 10.78 -8.26 4.07
C SER A 80 10.44 -6.79 4.19
N ILE A 81 9.64 -6.24 3.25
CA ILE A 81 9.22 -4.83 3.27
C ILE A 81 8.39 -4.54 4.52
N HIS A 82 7.43 -5.40 4.86
CA HIS A 82 6.56 -5.23 6.02
C HIS A 82 7.33 -5.31 7.34
N SER A 83 8.30 -6.24 7.44
CA SER A 83 9.20 -6.33 8.59
C SER A 83 10.03 -5.05 8.76
N ALA A 84 10.56 -4.49 7.65
CA ALA A 84 11.30 -3.24 7.68
C ALA A 84 10.43 -2.06 8.14
N LEU A 85 9.19 -1.94 7.65
CA LEU A 85 8.24 -0.89 8.08
C LEU A 85 7.93 -0.98 9.57
N LEU A 86 7.68 -2.18 10.08
CA LEU A 86 7.46 -2.43 11.51
C LEU A 86 8.70 -2.10 12.36
N HIS A 87 9.90 -2.45 11.88
CA HIS A 87 11.16 -2.12 12.55
C HIS A 87 11.39 -0.61 12.64
N LEU A 88 11.19 0.12 11.54
CA LEU A 88 11.28 1.59 11.50
C LEU A 88 10.32 2.23 12.50
N ASN A 89 9.07 1.74 12.56
CA ASN A 89 8.09 2.22 13.53
C ASN A 89 8.51 1.97 14.98
N LYS A 90 9.05 0.78 15.29
CA LYS A 90 9.62 0.46 16.62
C LYS A 90 10.79 1.39 17.00
N LYS A 91 11.52 1.91 16.01
CA LYS A 91 12.60 2.90 16.19
C LYS A 91 12.10 4.35 16.26
N GLY A 92 10.79 4.57 16.29
CA GLY A 92 10.19 5.90 16.38
C GLY A 92 10.14 6.66 15.05
N ILE A 93 10.36 5.97 13.92
CA ILE A 93 10.20 6.56 12.59
C ILE A 93 8.76 6.35 12.13
N ARG A 94 8.09 7.43 11.74
CA ARG A 94 6.75 7.37 11.17
C ARG A 94 6.81 6.67 9.82
N ALA A 95 6.24 5.46 9.74
CA ALA A 95 6.18 4.64 8.54
C ALA A 95 4.77 4.03 8.39
N PRO A 96 4.29 3.76 7.16
CA PRO A 96 3.02 3.06 6.95
C PRO A 96 3.07 1.68 7.59
N LEU A 97 2.05 1.31 8.34
CA LEU A 97 2.01 0.03 9.05
C LEU A 97 1.14 -0.97 8.30
N PRO A 98 1.65 -2.19 8.03
CA PRO A 98 0.86 -3.24 7.41
C PRO A 98 -0.28 -3.70 8.32
N ILE A 99 -1.47 -3.80 7.75
CA ILE A 99 -2.67 -4.30 8.41
C ILE A 99 -2.86 -5.77 8.09
N GLN A 100 -3.22 -6.57 9.09
CA GLN A 100 -3.54 -7.96 8.89
C GLN A 100 -4.92 -8.11 8.23
N ASN A 101 -4.99 -8.97 7.23
CA ASN A 101 -6.22 -9.41 6.60
C ASN A 101 -6.98 -10.40 7.50
N LEU A 102 -8.16 -10.86 7.07
CA LEU A 102 -8.99 -11.80 7.83
C LEU A 102 -8.31 -13.16 8.10
N GLU A 103 -7.25 -13.51 7.35
CA GLU A 103 -6.44 -14.71 7.57
C GLU A 103 -5.24 -14.47 8.52
N GLY A 104 -5.09 -13.27 9.07
CA GLY A 104 -3.97 -12.90 9.92
C GLY A 104 -2.66 -12.61 9.16
N LYS A 105 -2.71 -12.52 7.82
CA LYS A 105 -1.54 -12.20 6.98
C LYS A 105 -1.52 -10.73 6.61
N THR A 106 -0.34 -10.16 6.40
CA THR A 106 -0.19 -8.73 6.03
C THR A 106 -0.37 -8.43 4.54
N TRP A 107 -0.53 -9.48 3.72
CA TRP A 107 -0.74 -9.39 2.27
C TRP A 107 -1.39 -10.68 1.77
N LYS A 108 -1.93 -10.64 0.55
CA LYS A 108 -2.46 -11.82 -0.16
C LYS A 108 -2.32 -11.66 -1.68
N LEU A 109 -2.07 -12.75 -2.40
CA LEU A 109 -2.13 -12.74 -3.87
C LEU A 109 -3.58 -12.87 -4.34
N GLU A 110 -3.98 -11.97 -5.23
CA GLU A 110 -5.28 -12.01 -5.89
C GLU A 110 -5.10 -11.98 -7.41
N LYS A 111 -5.99 -12.67 -8.12
CA LYS A 111 -6.07 -12.59 -9.58
C LYS A 111 -6.78 -11.29 -9.94
N VAL A 112 -6.07 -10.40 -10.62
CA VAL A 112 -6.59 -9.08 -11.01
C VAL A 112 -6.33 -8.79 -12.48
N PRO A 113 -7.17 -7.97 -13.14
CA PRO A 113 -6.90 -7.48 -14.49
C PRO A 113 -5.66 -6.59 -14.50
N LEU A 114 -4.91 -6.57 -15.61
CA LEU A 114 -3.80 -5.65 -15.82
C LEU A 114 -4.13 -4.54 -16.83
N LEU A 115 -3.36 -3.46 -16.79
CA LEU A 115 -3.58 -2.27 -17.62
C LEU A 115 -3.18 -2.55 -19.08
N ASN A 116 -4.06 -2.23 -20.02
CA ASN A 116 -3.85 -2.44 -21.45
C ASN A 116 -3.74 -3.92 -21.86
N GLU A 117 -4.25 -4.86 -21.06
CA GLU A 117 -4.51 -6.21 -21.57
C GLU A 117 -5.52 -6.07 -22.73
N GLU A 118 -5.03 -6.20 -23.97
CA GLU A 118 -5.91 -6.59 -25.06
C GLU A 118 -6.63 -7.85 -24.59
N VAL A 119 -7.97 -7.79 -24.59
CA VAL A 119 -8.91 -8.70 -23.92
C VAL A 119 -8.66 -10.21 -24.20
N ASN A 120 -7.76 -10.53 -25.15
CA ASN A 120 -7.50 -11.86 -25.65
C ASN A 120 -6.06 -12.40 -25.46
N ILE A 121 -5.11 -11.70 -24.81
CA ILE A 121 -3.68 -12.11 -24.83
C ILE A 121 -3.10 -12.50 -23.46
N SER A 122 -3.57 -11.95 -22.35
CA SER A 122 -3.14 -12.39 -21.01
C SER A 122 -4.32 -12.37 -20.05
N GLY A 123 -4.64 -13.53 -19.48
CA GLY A 123 -5.61 -13.64 -18.40
C GLY A 123 -5.10 -12.99 -17.10
N PRO A 124 -5.96 -12.85 -16.08
CA PRO A 124 -5.62 -12.14 -14.85
C PRO A 124 -4.37 -12.72 -14.20
N LYS A 125 -3.44 -11.83 -13.81
CA LYS A 125 -2.22 -12.22 -13.09
C LYS A 125 -2.38 -12.09 -11.59
N LEU A 126 -1.52 -12.81 -10.87
CA LEU A 126 -1.43 -12.71 -9.42
C LEU A 126 -0.70 -11.42 -9.05
N CYS A 127 -1.43 -10.52 -8.40
CA CYS A 127 -0.88 -9.31 -7.79
C CYS A 127 -1.06 -9.36 -6.28
N GLY A 128 -0.06 -8.88 -5.54
CA GLY A 128 -0.13 -8.78 -4.09
C GLY A 128 -1.01 -7.61 -3.67
N VAL A 129 -2.05 -7.91 -2.91
CA VAL A 129 -2.95 -6.96 -2.28
C VAL A 129 -2.59 -6.84 -0.80
N HIS A 130 -2.31 -5.62 -0.37
CA HIS A 130 -1.95 -5.31 1.01
C HIS A 130 -2.50 -3.95 1.43
N LEU A 131 -2.84 -3.84 2.72
CA LEU A 131 -3.41 -2.64 3.32
C LEU A 131 -2.38 -2.05 4.29
N LEU A 132 -2.10 -0.75 4.15
CA LEU A 132 -1.17 -0.02 5.00
C LEU A 132 -1.89 1.14 5.69
N THR A 133 -1.49 1.55 6.89
CA THR A 133 -1.98 2.83 7.45
C THR A 133 -1.60 3.99 6.52
N PHE A 134 -2.49 4.96 6.35
CA PHE A 134 -2.20 6.14 5.56
C PHE A 134 -1.36 7.14 6.37
N ILE A 135 -0.35 7.73 5.74
CA ILE A 135 0.39 8.86 6.31
C ILE A 135 -0.06 10.13 5.57
N PRO A 136 -0.75 11.07 6.23
CA PRO A 136 -1.11 12.34 5.64
C PRO A 136 0.14 13.18 5.35
N GLY A 137 0.08 13.91 4.25
CA GLY A 137 1.14 14.80 3.80
C GLY A 137 1.00 15.12 2.32
N VAL A 138 1.97 15.88 1.82
CA VAL A 138 2.12 16.19 0.40
C VAL A 138 3.51 15.77 -0.07
N PRO A 139 3.68 15.38 -1.34
CA PRO A 139 5.01 15.08 -1.86
C PRO A 139 5.95 16.28 -1.72
N VAL A 140 7.20 16.03 -1.34
CA VAL A 140 8.20 17.10 -1.20
C VAL A 140 8.42 17.86 -2.52
N SER A 141 8.16 17.23 -3.66
CA SER A 141 8.25 17.85 -4.99
C SER A 141 7.17 18.89 -5.28
N THR A 142 6.13 18.99 -4.44
CA THR A 142 5.02 19.94 -4.62
C THR A 142 5.09 21.12 -3.65
N VAL A 143 6.16 21.23 -2.86
CA VAL A 143 6.36 22.34 -1.91
C VAL A 143 7.60 23.15 -2.28
N GLU A 144 7.66 24.39 -1.78
CA GLU A 144 8.84 25.23 -1.94
C GLU A 144 10.01 24.70 -1.09
N TYR A 145 11.20 24.68 -1.67
CA TYR A 145 12.41 24.27 -0.96
C TYR A 145 12.99 25.41 -0.15
N THR A 146 12.64 25.45 1.13
CA THR A 146 13.24 26.36 2.11
C THR A 146 14.41 25.68 2.84
N THR A 147 15.29 26.47 3.46
CA THR A 147 16.37 25.94 4.31
C THR A 147 15.84 25.03 5.41
N ASP A 148 14.69 25.36 6.00
CA ASP A 148 14.06 24.54 7.04
C ASP A 148 13.60 23.17 6.52
N VAL A 149 12.94 23.12 5.36
CA VAL A 149 12.50 21.86 4.75
C VAL A 149 13.69 20.96 4.45
N LEU A 150 14.77 21.52 3.88
CA LEU A 150 15.98 20.77 3.56
C LEU A 150 16.69 20.26 4.83
N TYR A 151 16.76 21.08 5.88
CA TYR A 151 17.31 20.66 7.17
C TYR A 151 16.51 19.51 7.79
N GLN A 152 15.17 19.61 7.82
CA GLN A 152 14.31 18.56 8.36
C GLN A 152 14.41 17.27 7.55
N TRP A 153 14.56 17.35 6.23
CA TRP A 153 14.79 16.19 5.38
C TRP A 153 16.13 15.51 5.72
N GLY A 154 17.22 16.26 5.81
CA GLY A 154 18.52 15.71 6.21
C GLY A 154 18.48 15.06 7.59
N PHE A 155 17.81 15.69 8.56
CA PHE A 155 17.61 15.15 9.90
C PHE A 155 16.79 13.85 9.89
N LEU A 156 15.71 13.78 9.11
CA LEU A 156 14.92 12.57 8.93
C LEU A 156 15.75 11.45 8.29
N LEU A 157 16.57 11.77 7.29
CA LEU A 157 17.45 10.80 6.62
C LEU A 157 18.49 10.24 7.60
N ALA A 158 19.08 11.07 8.46
CA ALA A 158 20.00 10.62 9.50
C ALA A 158 19.31 9.68 10.51
N LYS A 159 18.09 10.03 10.94
CA LYS A 159 17.28 9.13 11.80
C LYS A 159 16.98 7.80 11.13
N PHE A 160 16.59 7.83 9.85
CA PHE A 160 16.34 6.64 9.05
C PHE A 160 17.58 5.76 8.97
N HIS A 161 18.73 6.33 8.61
CA HIS A 161 19.99 5.60 8.52
C HIS A 161 20.34 4.91 9.84
N ASN A 162 20.25 5.62 10.96
CA ASN A 162 20.52 5.05 12.28
C ASN A 162 19.53 3.94 12.69
N ALA A 163 18.31 3.97 12.17
CA ALA A 163 17.30 2.95 12.48
C ALA A 163 17.51 1.64 11.69
N VAL A 164 18.17 1.70 10.53
CA VAL A 164 18.40 0.53 9.66
C VAL A 164 19.80 -0.09 9.79
N GLN A 165 20.66 0.49 10.65
CA GLN A 165 21.93 -0.12 11.06
C GLN A 165 21.74 -1.27 12.06
#